data_AF-A0A532DLZ2-F1
#
_entry.id   AF-A0A532DLZ2-F1
#
_cell.length_a   1.000
_cell.length_b   1.000
_cell.length_c   1.000
_cell.angle_alpha   90.00
_cell.angle_beta   90.00
_cell.angle_gamma   90.00
#
_symmetry.space_group_name_H-M   'P 1'
#
loop_
_entity.id
_entity.type
_entity.pdbx_description
1 polymer ?
#
loop_
_entity_poly.entity_id
_entity_poly.type
_entity_poly.pdbx_seq_one_letter_code
_entity_poly.pdbx_strand_id
1 'polypeptide(L)'
;MSFYTSLLILGTVTLLLGCGHPLSARSVIEPSGPVPSKAAFSEQVLYPLAKQTAHDIIEHKKATSRLDDMRNPDDQAILGAIGGAVPMLGVLFGATDEHDRATLERNLAWLDSRRLPLKKELIGLWESRIESTGTGYAVCVDGKKRVYHSSKNRWVRLDDLPHDCPRVEFQSLKADAPKD
;
A
#
# COMPACT_ATOMS: atom_id res chain seq x y z
N MET A 1 -77.07 21.96 27.37
CA MET A 1 -76.76 21.18 26.16
C MET A 1 -75.26 21.42 25.88
N SER A 2 -74.26 20.62 26.26
CA SER A 2 -74.04 19.15 26.12
C SER A 2 -74.54 18.64 24.77
N PHE A 3 -73.76 18.03 23.86
CA PHE A 3 -72.80 16.90 23.96
C PHE A 3 -71.68 17.02 22.89
N TYR A 4 -70.38 16.78 23.17
CA TYR A 4 -69.59 15.51 23.13
C TYR A 4 -69.71 14.66 21.86
N THR A 5 -68.59 14.47 21.13
CA THR A 5 -68.02 13.18 20.60
C THR A 5 -66.85 13.49 19.64
N SER A 6 -65.58 13.23 19.97
CA SER A 6 -64.84 11.94 19.99
C SER A 6 -64.11 11.65 18.66
N LEU A 7 -62.78 11.71 18.67
CA LEU A 7 -61.86 10.70 18.09
C LEU A 7 -60.41 11.10 18.46
N LEU A 8 -59.90 10.55 19.57
CA LEU A 8 -59.04 9.38 19.64
C LEU A 8 -57.56 9.66 19.29
N ILE A 9 -56.81 9.70 20.38
CA ILE A 9 -55.37 9.62 20.52
C ILE A 9 -54.91 8.23 20.07
N LEU A 10 -54.02 8.18 19.08
CA LEU A 10 -52.94 7.20 18.94
C LEU A 10 -51.74 8.07 18.48
N GLY A 11 -50.72 8.35 19.27
CA GLY A 11 -49.96 7.43 20.10
C GLY A 11 -48.76 6.95 19.31
N THR A 12 -47.65 7.71 19.32
CA THR A 12 -46.31 7.16 19.53
C THR A 12 -45.29 8.28 19.73
N VAL A 13 -44.71 8.21 20.92
CA VAL A 13 -43.56 8.95 21.42
C VAL A 13 -42.36 8.71 20.50
N THR A 14 -41.78 9.77 19.93
CA THR A 14 -40.36 9.74 19.52
C THR A 14 -39.63 10.79 20.35
N LEU A 15 -39.18 10.33 21.52
CA LEU A 15 -38.24 11.02 22.39
C LEU A 15 -36.84 10.65 21.90
N LEU A 16 -35.99 11.65 21.66
CA LEU A 16 -34.52 11.70 21.83
C LEU A 16 -33.99 12.84 20.95
N LEU A 17 -33.85 14.04 21.53
CA LEU A 17 -32.56 14.60 21.95
C LEU A 17 -31.53 14.72 20.80
N GLY A 18 -31.34 15.96 20.36
CA GLY A 18 -30.23 16.32 19.49
C GLY A 18 -30.32 17.76 19.01
N CYS A 19 -30.05 18.72 19.90
CA CYS A 19 -29.72 20.09 19.49
C CYS A 19 -28.47 20.05 18.59
N GLY A 20 -28.60 20.40 17.32
CA GLY A 20 -27.48 20.42 16.39
C GLY A 20 -27.86 21.06 15.06
N HIS A 21 -27.63 22.37 14.99
CA HIS A 21 -27.77 23.30 13.87
C HIS A 21 -27.73 22.68 12.45
N PRO A 22 -28.68 23.02 11.58
CA PRO A 22 -28.46 22.92 10.14
C PRO A 22 -27.61 24.12 9.69
N LEU A 23 -26.95 23.95 8.53
CA LEU A 23 -26.39 24.99 7.64
C LEU A 23 -24.86 25.06 7.54
N SER A 24 -24.41 24.71 6.33
CA SER A 24 -23.42 25.47 5.55
C SER A 24 -21.99 25.53 6.10
N ALA A 25 -21.25 24.43 5.94
CA ALA A 25 -19.81 24.52 5.81
C ALA A 25 -19.47 24.97 4.37
N ARG A 26 -19.62 26.27 4.13
CA ARG A 26 -18.86 26.97 3.07
C ARG A 26 -17.40 26.61 3.33
N SER A 27 -16.79 25.83 2.44
CA SER A 27 -15.36 25.57 2.44
C SER A 27 -14.67 26.93 2.32
N VAL A 28 -14.30 27.51 3.46
CA VAL A 28 -13.41 28.67 3.53
C VAL A 28 -12.09 28.15 3.02
N ILE A 29 -11.74 28.53 1.79
CA ILE A 29 -10.38 28.45 1.29
C ILE A 29 -9.59 29.41 2.17
N GLU A 30 -9.04 28.88 3.26
CA GLU A 30 -8.17 29.58 4.19
C GLU A 30 -6.87 29.95 3.44
N PRO A 31 -6.31 31.16 3.61
CA PRO A 31 -5.20 31.62 2.79
C PRO A 31 -4.02 30.65 2.87
N SER A 32 -3.59 30.18 1.71
CA SER A 32 -2.41 29.35 1.52
C SER A 32 -1.19 30.12 2.03
N GLY A 33 -0.70 29.76 3.22
CA GLY A 33 0.64 30.11 3.65
C GLY A 33 1.68 29.65 2.60
N PRO A 34 2.90 30.18 2.63
CA PRO A 34 3.94 29.79 1.67
C PRO A 34 4.11 28.27 1.67
N VAL A 35 4.20 27.68 0.47
CA VAL A 35 4.43 26.23 0.32
C VAL A 35 5.76 25.88 1.01
N PRO A 36 5.78 24.92 1.95
CA PRO A 36 6.99 24.49 2.61
C PRO A 36 8.00 23.95 1.61
N SER A 37 9.28 24.03 1.95
CA SER A 37 10.36 23.69 1.04
C SER A 37 10.33 22.23 0.58
N LYS A 38 10.98 21.95 -0.57
CA LYS A 38 11.21 20.59 -1.09
C LYS A 38 11.90 19.69 -0.06
N ALA A 39 12.78 20.26 0.76
CA ALA A 39 13.45 19.53 1.85
C ALA A 39 12.43 19.09 2.92
N ALA A 40 11.54 19.97 3.36
CA ALA A 40 10.49 19.63 4.32
C ALA A 40 9.52 18.56 3.77
N PHE A 41 9.19 18.62 2.48
CA PHE A 41 8.42 17.56 1.82
C PHE A 41 9.15 16.21 1.83
N SER A 42 10.45 16.22 1.53
CA SER A 42 11.26 15.00 1.47
C SER A 42 11.35 14.33 2.84
N GLU A 43 11.57 15.10 3.90
CA GLU A 43 11.64 14.60 5.28
C GLU A 43 10.31 14.06 5.81
N GLN A 44 9.20 14.77 5.55
CA GLN A 44 7.89 14.43 6.11
C GLN A 44 7.12 13.41 5.29
N VAL A 45 7.38 13.31 3.98
CA VAL A 45 6.62 12.44 3.07
C VAL A 45 7.50 11.40 2.43
N LEU A 46 8.58 11.80 1.74
CA LEU A 46 9.35 10.85 0.92
C LEU A 46 10.15 9.86 1.76
N TYR A 47 10.81 10.29 2.83
CA TYR A 47 11.62 9.38 3.66
C TYR A 47 10.76 8.32 4.38
N PRO A 48 9.63 8.67 5.03
CA PRO A 48 8.73 7.67 5.60
C PRO A 48 8.16 6.75 4.53
N LEU A 49 7.73 7.30 3.38
CA LEU A 49 7.18 6.53 2.28
C LEU A 49 8.22 5.54 1.72
N ALA A 50 9.48 5.95 1.57
CA ALA A 50 10.53 5.10 1.00
C ALA A 50 10.89 3.97 1.95
N LYS A 51 10.87 4.24 3.26
CA LYS A 51 11.05 3.22 4.29
C LYS A 51 9.94 2.17 4.21
N GLN A 52 8.68 2.61 4.08
CA GLN A 52 7.53 1.72 3.98
C GLN A 52 7.57 0.91 2.68
N THR A 53 7.71 1.56 1.53
CA THR A 53 7.77 0.89 0.23
C THR A 53 8.93 -0.10 0.13
N ALA A 54 10.11 0.24 0.67
CA ALA A 54 11.23 -0.72 0.73
C ALA A 54 10.90 -1.94 1.60
N HIS A 55 10.20 -1.75 2.71
CA HIS A 55 9.76 -2.86 3.55
C HIS A 55 8.76 -3.75 2.79
N ASP A 56 7.73 -3.16 2.19
CA ASP A 56 6.66 -3.88 1.48
C ASP A 56 7.21 -4.69 0.30
N ILE A 57 8.15 -4.12 -0.48
CA ILE A 57 8.80 -4.81 -1.60
C ILE A 57 9.61 -6.02 -1.10
N ILE A 58 10.37 -5.86 -0.01
CA ILE A 58 11.18 -6.95 0.56
C ILE A 58 10.28 -8.05 1.11
N GLU A 59 9.26 -7.72 1.89
CA GLU A 59 8.35 -8.72 2.45
C GLU A 59 7.56 -9.44 1.36
N HIS A 60 7.12 -8.74 0.31
CA HIS A 60 6.53 -9.37 -0.87
C HIS A 60 7.51 -10.35 -1.53
N LYS A 61 8.76 -9.95 -1.78
CA LYS A 61 9.78 -10.83 -2.38
C LYS A 61 10.09 -12.06 -1.51
N LYS A 62 10.13 -11.91 -0.19
CA LYS A 62 10.29 -13.04 0.74
C LYS A 62 9.09 -13.99 0.68
N ALA A 63 7.87 -13.46 0.67
CA ALA A 63 6.67 -14.28 0.54
C ALA A 63 6.67 -15.06 -0.78
N THR A 64 7.03 -14.41 -1.89
CA THR A 64 7.20 -15.10 -3.19
C THR A 64 8.28 -16.18 -3.11
N SER A 65 9.45 -15.89 -2.53
CA SER A 65 10.55 -16.88 -2.42
C SER A 65 10.15 -18.11 -1.60
N ARG A 66 9.35 -17.93 -0.54
CA ARG A 66 8.81 -19.04 0.26
C ARG A 66 7.77 -19.84 -0.51
N LEU A 67 6.92 -19.18 -1.30
CA LEU A 67 5.93 -19.87 -2.15
C LEU A 67 6.60 -20.67 -3.27
N ASP A 68 7.68 -20.13 -3.84
CA ASP A 68 8.46 -20.82 -4.88
C ASP A 68 9.18 -22.04 -4.32
N ASP A 69 9.74 -21.96 -3.10
CA ASP A 69 10.32 -23.10 -2.38
C ASP A 69 9.30 -24.21 -2.07
N MET A 70 8.08 -23.82 -1.68
CA MET A 70 6.98 -24.76 -1.46
C MET A 70 6.43 -25.39 -2.76
N ARG A 71 6.76 -24.82 -3.93
CA ARG A 71 6.26 -25.31 -5.21
C ARG A 71 7.15 -26.45 -5.71
N ASN A 72 6.77 -27.67 -5.35
CA ASN A 72 7.43 -28.88 -5.83
C ASN A 72 7.45 -28.92 -7.38
N PRO A 73 8.61 -29.00 -8.05
CA PRO A 73 8.68 -29.06 -9.52
C PRO A 73 7.98 -30.30 -10.09
N ASP A 74 7.83 -31.37 -9.31
CA ASP A 74 7.17 -32.62 -9.73
C ASP A 74 5.64 -32.51 -9.89
N ASP A 75 5.01 -31.49 -9.28
CA ASP A 75 3.54 -31.31 -9.37
C ASP A 75 3.08 -30.69 -10.70
N GLN A 76 3.99 -30.08 -11.48
CA GLN A 76 3.65 -29.58 -12.81
C GLN A 76 3.58 -30.70 -13.87
N ALA A 77 4.16 -31.87 -13.62
CA ALA A 77 4.09 -33.00 -14.54
C ALA A 77 2.75 -33.75 -14.49
N ILE A 78 1.99 -33.63 -13.38
CA ILE A 78 0.77 -34.43 -13.15
C ILE A 78 -0.48 -33.77 -13.78
N LEU A 79 -0.47 -32.45 -14.01
CA LEU A 79 -1.60 -31.74 -14.63
C LEU A 79 -1.66 -31.86 -16.17
N GLY A 80 -0.61 -32.38 -16.81
CA GLY A 80 -0.60 -32.65 -18.25
C GLY A 80 -1.17 -34.01 -18.68
N ALA A 81 -1.46 -34.91 -17.74
CA ALA A 81 -1.74 -36.32 -18.03
C ALA A 81 -3.09 -36.85 -17.55
N ILE A 82 -3.98 -36.03 -16.97
CA ILE A 82 -5.21 -36.53 -16.36
C ILE A 82 -6.45 -36.12 -17.16
N GLY A 83 -6.64 -36.84 -18.28
CA GLY A 83 -7.94 -37.08 -18.88
C GLY A 83 -8.72 -38.21 -18.18
N GLY A 84 -8.55 -38.40 -16.87
CA GLY A 84 -9.27 -39.45 -16.14
C GLY A 84 -8.97 -39.55 -14.65
N ALA A 85 -10.00 -39.29 -13.84
CA ALA A 85 -10.18 -39.65 -12.44
C ALA A 85 -9.43 -38.84 -11.34
N VAL A 86 -10.22 -38.09 -10.57
CA VAL A 86 -9.96 -37.49 -9.24
C VAL A 86 -10.23 -38.57 -8.16
N PRO A 87 -9.71 -38.59 -6.90
CA PRO A 87 -8.98 -37.56 -6.11
C PRO A 87 -7.66 -38.05 -5.46
N MET A 88 -6.71 -37.14 -5.20
CA MET A 88 -5.72 -37.37 -4.14
C MET A 88 -5.59 -36.13 -3.26
N LEU A 89 -6.52 -36.04 -2.31
CA LEU A 89 -6.40 -35.23 -1.10
C LEU A 89 -5.45 -35.99 -0.18
N GLY A 90 -4.22 -35.49 -0.02
CA GLY A 90 -3.34 -35.98 1.04
C GLY A 90 -1.86 -36.04 0.66
N VAL A 91 -1.12 -35.12 1.27
CA VAL A 91 0.32 -35.23 1.57
C VAL A 91 1.27 -35.00 0.40
N LEU A 92 1.59 -33.73 0.17
CA LEU A 92 2.90 -33.32 -0.36
C LEU A 92 3.48 -32.26 0.55
N PHE A 93 3.73 -32.62 1.81
CA PHE A 93 4.73 -31.92 2.62
C PHE A 93 6.05 -32.60 2.31
N GLY A 94 6.70 -32.15 1.24
CA GLY A 94 8.05 -32.57 0.90
C GLY A 94 8.98 -32.26 2.06
N ALA A 95 9.74 -33.25 2.52
CA ALA A 95 10.91 -33.02 3.34
C ALA A 95 11.90 -32.22 2.49
N THR A 96 11.90 -30.89 2.66
CA THR A 96 12.93 -30.03 2.06
C THR A 96 14.28 -30.52 2.56
N ASP A 97 15.21 -30.78 1.65
CA ASP A 97 16.60 -31.13 1.99
C ASP A 97 17.15 -30.04 2.94
N GLU A 98 17.99 -30.40 3.92
CA GLU A 98 18.63 -29.40 4.79
C GLU A 98 19.42 -28.38 3.95
N HIS A 99 19.89 -28.80 2.78
CA HIS A 99 20.50 -27.93 1.78
C HIS A 99 19.53 -26.86 1.23
N ASP A 100 18.33 -27.25 0.82
CA ASP A 100 17.32 -26.34 0.28
C ASP A 100 16.88 -25.31 1.32
N ARG A 101 16.69 -25.76 2.57
CA ARG A 101 16.37 -24.87 3.68
C ARG A 101 17.48 -23.86 3.95
N ALA A 102 18.74 -24.29 3.94
CA ALA A 102 19.88 -23.40 4.14
C ALA A 102 19.99 -22.35 3.01
N THR A 103 19.70 -22.74 1.78
CA THR A 103 19.67 -21.84 0.62
C THR A 103 18.52 -20.84 0.71
N LEU A 104 17.32 -21.28 1.10
CA LEU A 104 16.18 -20.40 1.35
C LEU A 104 16.49 -19.37 2.45
N GLU A 105 17.03 -19.81 3.59
CA GLU A 105 17.39 -18.91 4.69
C GLU A 105 18.45 -17.88 4.27
N ARG A 106 19.45 -18.30 3.49
CA ARG A 106 20.47 -17.40 2.93
C ARG A 106 19.84 -16.36 2.00
N ASN A 107 18.90 -16.78 1.15
CA ASN A 107 18.17 -15.89 0.24
C ASN A 107 17.29 -14.88 0.98
N LEU A 108 16.58 -15.32 2.03
CA LEU A 108 15.77 -14.44 2.87
C LEU A 108 16.63 -13.40 3.61
N ALA A 109 17.77 -13.84 4.16
CA ALA A 109 18.73 -12.94 4.81
C ALA A 109 19.36 -11.95 3.81
N TRP A 110 19.67 -12.41 2.60
CA TRP A 110 20.12 -11.53 1.52
C TRP A 110 19.07 -10.47 1.19
N LEU A 111 17.80 -10.83 1.03
CA LEU A 111 16.70 -9.88 0.80
C LEU A 111 16.60 -8.84 1.93
N ASP A 112 16.70 -9.26 3.20
CA ASP A 112 16.71 -8.34 4.34
C ASP A 112 17.85 -7.32 4.26
N SER A 113 19.04 -7.76 3.83
CA SER A 113 20.18 -6.87 3.66
C SER A 113 19.96 -5.79 2.59
N ARG A 114 19.03 -6.00 1.65
CA ARG A 114 18.72 -5.04 0.57
C ARG A 114 17.79 -3.91 1.01
N ARG A 115 17.15 -3.98 2.19
CA ARG A 115 16.17 -2.97 2.65
C ARG A 115 16.74 -1.55 2.71
N LEU A 116 17.96 -1.39 3.25
CA LEU A 116 18.61 -0.07 3.34
C LEU A 116 19.08 0.47 1.99
N PRO A 117 19.79 -0.31 1.14
CA PRO A 117 20.09 0.10 -0.24
C PRO A 117 18.85 0.49 -1.04
N LEU A 118 17.78 -0.31 -0.98
CA LEU A 118 16.54 -0.05 -1.70
C LEU A 118 15.88 1.25 -1.24
N LYS A 119 15.86 1.51 0.07
CA LYS A 119 15.36 2.79 0.61
C LYS A 119 16.14 3.98 0.03
N LYS A 120 17.47 3.90 -0.03
CA LYS A 120 18.30 5.00 -0.57
C LYS A 120 18.03 5.22 -2.05
N GLU A 121 17.88 4.14 -2.81
CA GLU A 121 17.56 4.19 -4.24
C GLU A 121 16.19 4.83 -4.50
N LEU A 122 15.16 4.43 -3.73
CA LEU A 122 13.82 5.02 -3.77
C LEU A 122 13.84 6.53 -3.48
N ILE A 123 14.56 6.94 -2.44
CA ILE A 123 14.68 8.36 -2.08
C ILE A 123 15.31 9.15 -3.24
N GLY A 124 16.47 8.72 -3.74
CA GLY A 124 17.15 9.44 -4.83
C GLY A 124 16.29 9.51 -6.11
N LEU A 125 15.55 8.44 -6.40
CA LEU A 125 14.64 8.41 -7.54
C LEU A 125 13.46 9.37 -7.38
N TRP A 126 12.83 9.40 -6.21
CA TRP A 126 11.70 10.26 -5.96
C TRP A 126 12.12 11.73 -5.87
N GLU A 127 13.23 12.03 -5.20
CA GLU A 127 13.78 13.39 -5.09
C GLU A 127 14.16 14.00 -6.43
N SER A 128 14.70 13.20 -7.35
CA SER A 128 15.03 13.64 -8.70
C SER A 128 13.79 13.88 -9.58
N ARG A 129 12.62 13.36 -9.17
CA ARG A 129 11.36 13.42 -9.94
C ARG A 129 10.24 14.16 -9.20
N ILE A 130 10.59 15.00 -8.23
CA ILE A 130 9.62 15.88 -7.59
C ILE A 130 9.25 17.00 -8.55
N GLU A 131 7.97 17.14 -8.82
CA GLU A 131 7.40 18.25 -9.58
C GLU A 131 6.67 19.20 -8.64
N SER A 132 6.83 20.52 -8.81
CA SER A 132 6.05 21.50 -8.05
C SER A 132 4.69 21.73 -8.71
N THR A 133 3.62 21.76 -7.92
CA THR A 133 2.24 21.93 -8.39
C THR A 133 1.64 23.29 -8.02
N GLY A 134 2.50 24.27 -7.70
CA GLY A 134 2.11 25.61 -7.23
C GLY A 134 1.64 25.65 -5.77
N THR A 135 0.84 24.68 -5.34
CA THR A 135 0.35 24.55 -3.95
C THR A 135 1.00 23.40 -3.15
N GLY A 136 1.92 22.69 -3.79
CA GLY A 136 2.66 21.58 -3.19
C GLY A 136 3.56 20.86 -4.17
N TYR A 137 3.60 19.54 -4.07
CA TYR A 137 4.51 18.69 -4.82
C TYR A 137 3.81 17.44 -5.35
N ALA A 138 4.30 16.92 -6.47
CA ALA A 138 3.89 15.63 -7.02
C ALA A 138 5.10 14.73 -7.21
N VAL A 139 4.89 13.42 -7.02
CA VAL A 139 5.94 12.40 -7.13
C VAL A 139 5.37 11.12 -7.74
N CYS A 140 6.17 10.45 -8.57
CA CYS A 140 5.83 9.16 -9.15
C CYS A 140 6.12 8.01 -8.17
N VAL A 141 5.08 7.26 -7.79
CA VAL A 141 5.16 6.12 -6.87
C VAL A 141 4.30 4.99 -7.43
N ASP A 142 4.88 3.80 -7.59
CA ASP A 142 4.19 2.59 -8.06
C ASP A 142 3.43 2.76 -9.38
N GLY A 143 4.01 3.49 -10.34
CA GLY A 143 3.36 3.73 -11.64
C GLY A 143 2.22 4.76 -11.59
N LYS A 144 2.02 5.45 -10.48
CA LYS A 144 1.02 6.52 -10.33
C LYS A 144 1.66 7.82 -9.88
N LYS A 145 1.13 8.96 -10.34
CA LYS A 145 1.57 10.27 -9.86
C LYS A 145 0.75 10.65 -8.63
N ARG A 146 1.40 10.69 -7.47
CA ARG A 146 0.80 11.09 -6.21
C ARG A 146 1.01 12.59 -6.02
N VAL A 147 -0.08 13.34 -5.81
CA VAL A 147 -0.02 14.79 -5.59
C VAL A 147 -0.23 15.08 -4.10
N TYR A 148 0.56 16.00 -3.57
CA TYR A 148 0.51 16.43 -2.18
C TYR A 148 0.32 17.94 -2.11
N HIS A 149 -0.63 18.37 -1.29
CA HIS A 149 -0.87 19.77 -0.98
C HIS A 149 -0.36 20.07 0.43
N SER A 150 0.28 21.21 0.63
CA SER A 150 0.65 21.66 1.97
C SER A 150 -0.48 22.46 2.61
N SER A 151 -1.06 21.94 3.69
CA SER A 151 -2.07 22.64 4.47
C SER A 151 -1.69 22.62 5.95
N LYS A 152 -1.65 23.80 6.59
CA LYS A 152 -1.37 23.95 8.03
C LYS A 152 -0.12 23.18 8.48
N ASN A 153 0.97 23.33 7.72
CA ASN A 153 2.26 22.67 7.96
C ASN A 153 2.21 21.12 7.95
N ARG A 154 1.22 20.55 7.24
CA ARG A 154 1.10 19.11 6.99
C ARG A 154 0.91 18.86 5.50
N TRP A 155 1.42 17.73 5.03
CA TRP A 155 1.23 17.27 3.66
C TRP A 155 -0.01 16.38 3.58
N VAL A 156 -0.97 16.80 2.78
CA VAL A 156 -2.19 16.04 2.50
C VAL A 156 -2.06 15.45 1.10
N ARG A 157 -2.13 14.13 1.00
CA ARG A 157 -2.21 13.43 -0.29
C ARG A 157 -3.58 13.74 -0.93
N LEU A 158 -3.54 14.27 -2.13
CA LEU A 158 -4.69 14.39 -3.03
C LEU A 158 -4.83 13.12 -3.87
N ASP A 159 -5.78 13.12 -4.81
CA ASP A 159 -6.00 11.99 -5.69
C ASP A 159 -4.78 11.64 -6.55
N ASP A 160 -4.60 10.34 -6.77
CA ASP A 160 -3.59 9.83 -7.67
C ASP A 160 -4.01 10.11 -9.11
N LEU A 161 -3.16 10.82 -9.84
CA LEU A 161 -3.39 11.06 -11.25
C LEU A 161 -2.95 9.84 -12.08
N PRO A 162 -3.76 9.42 -13.07
CA PRO A 162 -3.40 8.36 -14.00
C PRO A 162 -2.40 8.90 -15.03
N HIS A 163 -1.21 9.25 -14.57
CA HIS A 163 -0.08 9.53 -15.44
C HIS A 163 0.81 8.29 -15.54
N ASP A 164 1.37 8.04 -16.72
CA ASP A 164 2.35 6.99 -16.99
C ASP A 164 3.67 7.28 -16.27
N CYS A 165 3.69 7.07 -14.96
CA CYS A 165 4.93 7.09 -14.22
C CYS A 165 5.78 5.90 -14.68
N PRO A 166 7.01 6.14 -15.14
CA PRO A 166 7.84 5.08 -15.69
C PRO A 166 8.10 4.03 -14.62
N ARG A 167 7.89 2.77 -14.97
CA ARG A 167 8.30 1.65 -14.11
C ARG A 167 9.81 1.68 -13.97
N VAL A 168 10.28 1.48 -12.75
CA VAL A 168 11.71 1.50 -12.44
C VAL A 168 12.09 0.14 -11.92
N GLU A 169 13.16 -0.41 -12.50
CA GLU A 169 13.84 -1.56 -11.94
C GLU A 169 14.89 -1.12 -10.93
N PHE A 170 14.83 -1.66 -9.72
CA PHE A 170 15.74 -1.29 -8.64
C PHE A 170 17.07 -2.05 -8.74
N GLN A 171 18.18 -1.34 -8.91
CA GLN A 171 19.53 -1.91 -8.96
C GLN A 171 19.89 -2.65 -7.66
N SER A 172 19.43 -2.16 -6.51
CA SER A 172 19.60 -2.81 -5.20
C SER A 172 19.02 -4.23 -5.13
N LEU A 173 18.11 -4.59 -6.05
CA LEU A 173 17.48 -5.90 -6.15
C LEU A 173 17.97 -6.71 -7.36
N LYS A 174 18.91 -6.16 -8.17
CA LYS A 174 19.50 -6.84 -9.35
C LYS A 174 20.75 -7.63 -9.04
N ALA A 175 21.44 -7.35 -7.93
CA ALA A 175 22.57 -8.17 -7.54
C ALA A 175 22.09 -9.62 -7.40
N ASP A 176 22.83 -10.57 -7.98
CA ASP A 176 22.49 -11.97 -7.84
C ASP A 176 22.38 -12.32 -6.35
N ALA A 177 21.36 -13.08 -5.97
CA ALA A 177 21.38 -13.79 -4.70
C ALA A 177 22.69 -14.59 -4.62
N PRO A 178 23.28 -14.77 -3.43
CA PRO A 178 24.51 -15.55 -3.29
C PRO A 178 24.33 -16.91 -4.01
N LYS A 179 25.11 -17.10 -5.08
CA LYS A 179 25.18 -18.36 -5.82
C LYS A 179 26.02 -19.33 -4.98
N ASP A 180 25.62 -20.61 -5.00
CA ASP A 180 26.35 -21.68 -4.34
C ASP A 180 27.78 -21.84 -4.86
#